data_AF-A0A7C7UDW6-F1
#
_entry.id   AF-A0A7C7UDW6-F1
#
_cell.length_a   1.000
_cell.length_b   1.000
_cell.length_c   1.000
_cell.angle_alpha   90.00
_cell.angle_beta   90.00
_cell.angle_gamma   90.00
#
_symmetry.space_group_name_H-M   'P 1'
#
loop_
_entity.id
_entity.type
_entity.pdbx_description
1 polymer ?
#
loop_
_entity_poly.entity_id
_entity_poly.type
_entity_poly.pdbx_seq_one_letter_code
_entity_poly.pdbx_strand_id
1 'polypeptide(L)'
;MFPCTMAEQGYQIGSCMVKMPNGFFKPACQATLKRENGKWFRLIKSAHLSRPEDYFSIYQSGCNHSCLKCHSWEFSQNYNGFWSSTDRLAEMASEYEVMVTVQEPRERATMYHAADLCRHCGLCIIQGVRGEFYPRKLHK
;
A
#
# COMPACT_ATOMS: atom_id res chain seq x y z
N MET A 1 14.45 -28.53 0.76
CA MET A 1 14.12 -27.38 -0.12
C MET A 1 12.60 -27.30 -0.18
N PHE A 2 11.99 -26.14 0.11
CA PHE A 2 10.53 -26.02 -0.02
C PHE A 2 10.13 -26.19 -1.50
N PRO A 3 9.05 -26.91 -1.82
CA PRO A 3 8.56 -26.97 -3.19
C PRO A 3 8.22 -25.55 -3.67
N CYS A 4 8.79 -25.16 -4.81
CA CYS A 4 8.66 -23.82 -5.37
C CYS A 4 8.14 -23.94 -6.81
N THR A 5 6.87 -23.62 -7.01
CA THR A 5 6.20 -23.72 -8.31
C THR A 5 6.88 -22.86 -9.39
N MET A 6 7.53 -21.75 -9.00
CA MET A 6 8.31 -20.94 -9.95
C MET A 6 9.56 -21.68 -10.41
N ALA A 7 10.27 -22.36 -9.51
CA ALA A 7 11.44 -23.15 -9.85
C ALA A 7 11.10 -24.38 -10.69
N GLU A 8 9.96 -25.03 -10.42
CA GLU A 8 9.42 -26.12 -11.24
C GLU A 8 9.12 -25.69 -12.68
N GLN A 9 8.73 -24.43 -12.87
CA GLN A 9 8.53 -23.81 -14.19
C GLN A 9 9.85 -23.33 -14.85
N GLY A 10 11.00 -23.55 -14.21
CA GLY A 10 12.32 -23.16 -14.73
C GLY A 10 12.76 -21.73 -14.38
N TYR A 11 12.03 -21.01 -13.52
CA TYR A 11 12.44 -19.69 -13.05
C TYR A 11 13.39 -19.76 -11.86
N GLN A 12 14.35 -18.83 -11.79
CA GLN A 12 15.19 -18.70 -10.61
C GLN A 12 14.38 -18.19 -9.41
N ILE A 13 14.71 -18.69 -8.23
CA ILE A 13 14.11 -18.23 -6.97
C ILE A 13 14.55 -16.78 -6.71
N GLY A 14 13.58 -15.89 -6.51
CA GLY A 14 13.83 -14.50 -6.14
C GLY A 14 14.26 -14.31 -4.69
N SER A 15 14.56 -13.08 -4.30
CA SER A 15 14.99 -12.71 -2.94
C SER A 15 13.80 -12.61 -1.99
N CYS A 16 13.13 -13.74 -1.77
CA CYS A 16 11.83 -13.82 -1.12
C CYS A 16 11.84 -14.33 0.32
N MET A 17 13.00 -14.35 0.98
CA MET A 17 13.09 -14.80 2.37
C MET A 17 12.60 -13.72 3.33
N VAL A 18 11.69 -14.09 4.22
CA VAL A 18 11.10 -13.22 5.24
C VAL A 18 11.47 -13.75 6.62
N LYS A 19 11.99 -12.86 7.47
CA LYS A 19 12.28 -13.15 8.87
C LYS A 19 10.98 -13.21 9.67
N MET A 20 10.71 -14.36 10.27
CA MET A 20 9.56 -14.62 11.13
C MET A 20 9.81 -14.10 12.56
N PRO A 21 8.76 -13.93 13.39
CA PRO A 21 8.92 -13.43 14.77
C PRO A 21 9.84 -14.29 15.64
N ASN A 22 9.94 -15.59 15.36
CA ASN A 22 10.81 -16.53 16.05
C ASN A 22 12.27 -16.53 15.52
N GLY A 23 12.63 -15.60 14.64
CA GLY A 23 13.97 -15.45 14.07
C GLY A 23 14.28 -16.36 12.88
N PHE A 24 13.44 -17.36 12.61
CA PHE A 24 13.60 -18.22 11.44
C PHE A 24 13.16 -17.52 10.15
N PHE A 25 13.61 -18.03 9.00
CA PHE A 25 13.22 -17.49 7.70
C PHE A 25 12.26 -18.43 6.98
N LYS A 26 11.27 -17.84 6.30
CA LYS A 26 10.35 -18.55 5.39
C LYS A 26 10.22 -17.81 4.07
N PRO A 27 9.93 -18.50 2.96
CA PRO A 27 9.58 -17.84 1.70
C PRO A 27 8.34 -16.95 1.87
N ALA A 28 8.32 -15.79 1.24
CA ALA A 28 7.23 -14.82 1.32
C ALA A 28 5.87 -15.42 0.96
N CYS A 29 5.81 -16.30 -0.04
CA CYS A 29 4.58 -16.99 -0.44
C CYS A 29 4.00 -17.93 0.65
N GLN A 30 4.78 -18.29 1.66
CA GLN A 30 4.33 -19.10 2.81
C GLN A 30 4.19 -18.26 4.09
N ALA A 31 4.98 -17.18 4.20
CA ALA A 31 5.02 -16.34 5.38
C ALA A 31 3.92 -15.26 5.37
N THR A 32 3.65 -14.65 4.22
CA THR A 32 2.85 -13.41 4.10
C THR A 32 1.67 -13.54 3.14
N LEU A 33 1.39 -14.75 2.67
CA LEU A 33 0.24 -15.12 1.86
C LEU A 33 -0.41 -16.36 2.48
N LYS A 34 -1.73 -16.33 2.65
CA LYS A 34 -2.50 -17.50 3.07
C LYS A 34 -3.87 -17.52 2.39
N ARG A 35 -4.48 -18.71 2.34
CA ARG A 35 -5.85 -18.89 1.85
C ARG A 35 -6.69 -19.50 2.97
N GLU A 36 -7.79 -18.84 3.33
CA GLU A 36 -8.71 -19.28 4.37
C GLU A 36 -10.14 -19.15 3.85
N ASN A 37 -10.95 -20.20 3.99
CA ASN A 37 -12.34 -20.24 3.52
C ASN A 37 -12.50 -19.79 2.05
N GLY A 38 -11.58 -20.22 1.18
CA GLY A 38 -11.58 -19.87 -0.24
C GLY A 38 -11.02 -18.48 -0.57
N LYS A 39 -10.83 -17.59 0.42
CA LYS A 39 -10.35 -16.21 0.23
C LYS A 39 -8.84 -16.09 0.44
N TRP A 40 -8.22 -15.20 -0.33
CA TRP A 40 -6.80 -14.88 -0.17
C TRP A 40 -6.59 -13.77 0.85
N PHE A 41 -5.54 -13.92 1.65
CA PHE A 41 -5.10 -12.95 2.63
C PHE A 41 -3.63 -12.62 2.43
N ARG A 42 -3.29 -11.34 2.61
CA ARG A 42 -1.93 -10.82 2.57
C ARG A 42 -1.58 -10.18 3.90
N LEU A 43 -0.31 -10.28 4.29
CA LEU A 43 0.21 -9.54 5.44
C LEU A 43 0.55 -8.11 4.99
N ILE A 44 -0.24 -7.15 5.46
CA ILE A 44 -0.15 -5.74 5.10
C ILE A 44 0.55 -4.98 6.21
N LYS A 45 1.68 -4.35 5.90
CA LYS A 45 2.42 -3.51 6.84
C LYS A 45 1.64 -2.26 7.21
N SER A 46 1.09 -1.58 6.21
CA SER A 46 0.29 -0.37 6.39
C SER A 46 -0.56 -0.10 5.15
N ALA A 47 -1.67 0.59 5.34
CA ALA A 47 -2.53 1.08 4.28
C ALA A 47 -2.95 2.51 4.64
N HIS A 48 -2.46 3.51 3.92
CA HIS A 48 -2.65 4.90 4.31
C HIS A 48 -2.61 5.88 3.13
N LEU A 49 -3.14 7.08 3.38
CA LEU A 49 -3.10 8.21 2.47
C LEU A 49 -1.70 8.81 2.50
N SER A 50 -0.92 8.57 1.44
CA SER A 50 0.35 9.25 1.27
C SER A 50 0.06 10.64 0.73
N ARG A 51 0.02 11.63 1.63
CA ARG A 51 -0.54 12.97 1.40
C ARG A 51 -2.05 12.88 1.13
N PRO A 52 -2.87 13.77 1.69
CA PRO A 52 -4.32 13.54 1.79
C PRO A 52 -5.09 13.23 0.49
N GLU A 53 -4.50 13.44 -0.70
CA GLU A 53 -5.19 13.27 -1.99
C GLU A 53 -4.38 12.62 -3.11
N ASP A 54 -3.09 12.32 -2.93
CA ASP A 54 -2.24 11.92 -4.07
C ASP A 54 -2.47 10.47 -4.49
N TYR A 55 -2.34 9.54 -3.54
CA TYR A 55 -2.58 8.11 -3.79
C TYR A 55 -2.74 7.36 -2.47
N PHE A 56 -3.49 6.26 -2.53
CA PHE A 56 -3.60 5.30 -1.46
C PHE A 56 -2.54 4.22 -1.60
N SER A 57 -1.65 4.15 -0.62
CA SER A 57 -0.58 3.16 -0.60
C SER A 57 -0.93 2.02 0.33
N ILE A 58 -0.95 0.80 -0.21
CA ILE A 58 -0.98 -0.44 0.54
C ILE A 58 0.42 -1.06 0.50
N TYR A 59 1.11 -1.05 1.62
CA TYR A 59 2.43 -1.65 1.77
C TYR A 59 2.30 -3.07 2.29
N GLN A 60 2.80 -4.05 1.54
CA GLN A 60 2.79 -5.45 1.93
C GLN A 60 4.11 -5.87 2.58
N SER A 61 4.04 -6.82 3.51
CA SER A 61 5.20 -7.58 3.98
C SER A 61 5.46 -8.75 3.04
N GLY A 62 6.73 -9.05 2.78
CA GLY A 62 7.16 -10.02 1.77
C GLY A 62 7.27 -9.40 0.38
N CYS A 63 8.48 -9.40 -0.17
CA CYS A 63 8.79 -9.05 -1.55
C CYS A 63 9.66 -10.16 -2.16
N ASN A 64 9.75 -10.24 -3.48
CA ASN A 64 10.63 -11.16 -4.21
C ASN A 64 11.84 -10.46 -4.86
N HIS A 65 12.02 -9.15 -4.64
CA HIS A 65 13.06 -8.34 -5.26
C HIS A 65 14.14 -7.87 -4.27
N SER A 66 15.38 -7.78 -4.77
CA SER A 66 16.54 -7.19 -4.06
C SER A 66 16.84 -5.78 -4.56
N CYS A 67 15.89 -4.86 -4.40
CA CYS A 67 16.08 -3.48 -4.85
C CYS A 67 17.10 -2.76 -3.95
N LEU A 68 18.20 -2.25 -4.53
CA LEU A 68 19.29 -1.57 -3.81
C LEU A 68 18.86 -0.29 -3.07
N LYS A 69 17.78 0.35 -3.52
CA LYS A 69 17.22 1.59 -2.95
C LYS A 69 15.76 1.41 -2.53
N CYS A 70 15.40 0.22 -2.06
CA CYS A 70 14.00 -0.08 -1.73
C CYS A 70 13.56 0.72 -0.49
N HIS A 71 12.61 1.63 -0.66
CA HIS A 71 11.93 2.27 0.47
C HIS A 71 11.17 1.25 1.34
N SER A 72 10.85 0.08 0.77
CA SER A 72 10.12 -0.99 1.44
C SER A 72 11.03 -2.06 2.05
N TRP A 73 12.36 -1.88 1.99
CA TRP A 73 13.33 -2.93 2.35
C TRP A 73 13.04 -3.52 3.74
N GLU A 74 12.93 -2.67 4.76
CA GLU A 74 12.78 -3.08 6.15
C GLU A 74 11.55 -3.98 6.34
N PHE A 75 10.35 -3.52 5.96
CA PHE A 75 9.14 -4.31 6.20
C PHE A 75 8.91 -5.42 5.17
N SER A 76 9.56 -5.37 4.00
CA SER A 76 9.46 -6.44 3.01
C SER A 76 10.21 -7.71 3.43
N GLN A 77 11.27 -7.58 4.24
CA GLN A 77 12.10 -8.69 4.70
C GLN A 77 11.71 -9.19 6.11
N ASN A 78 10.81 -8.50 6.80
CA ASN A 78 10.38 -8.84 8.14
C ASN A 78 8.88 -9.13 8.18
N TYR A 79 8.47 -10.20 8.86
CA TYR A 79 7.07 -10.51 9.13
C TYR A 79 6.51 -9.40 10.03
N ASN A 80 5.75 -8.48 9.45
CA ASN A 80 5.26 -7.30 10.15
C ASN A 80 4.00 -6.79 9.47
N GLY A 81 2.95 -6.52 10.24
CA GLY A 81 1.69 -6.01 9.75
C GLY A 81 0.48 -6.75 10.26
N PHE A 82 -0.64 -6.59 9.55
CA PHE A 82 -1.92 -7.22 9.84
C PHE A 82 -2.39 -8.04 8.64
N TRP A 83 -3.15 -9.09 8.87
CA TRP A 83 -3.75 -9.86 7.79
C TRP A 83 -4.95 -9.12 7.21
N SER A 84 -4.96 -8.91 5.90
CA SER A 84 -6.09 -8.34 5.17
C SER A 84 -6.52 -9.28 4.05
N SER A 85 -7.83 -9.48 3.90
CA SER A 85 -8.39 -10.24 2.78
C SER A 85 -8.34 -9.41 1.50
N THR A 86 -8.41 -10.06 0.34
CA THR A 86 -8.59 -9.37 -0.95
C THR A 86 -9.83 -8.48 -0.96
N ASP A 87 -10.93 -8.92 -0.35
CA ASP A 87 -12.17 -8.15 -0.29
C ASP A 87 -11.97 -6.88 0.55
N ARG A 88 -11.33 -7.00 1.72
CA ARG A 88 -11.06 -5.84 2.57
C ARG A 88 -10.10 -4.86 1.90
N LEU A 89 -9.12 -5.35 1.15
CA LEU A 89 -8.23 -4.48 0.35
C LEU A 89 -8.99 -3.72 -0.74
N ALA A 90 -9.95 -4.38 -1.40
CA ALA A 90 -10.81 -3.74 -2.39
C ALA A 90 -11.74 -2.69 -1.74
N GLU A 91 -12.31 -3.00 -0.57
CA GLU A 91 -13.09 -2.05 0.23
C GLU A 91 -12.26 -0.82 0.60
N MET A 92 -11.04 -1.01 1.14
CA MET A 92 -10.15 0.10 1.49
C MET A 92 -9.85 1.01 0.28
N ALA A 93 -9.63 0.42 -0.90
CA ALA A 93 -9.41 1.18 -2.13
C ALA A 93 -10.68 1.92 -2.59
N SER A 94 -11.85 1.31 -2.44
CA SER A 94 -13.13 1.94 -2.76
C SER A 94 -13.48 3.07 -1.80
N GLU A 95 -13.25 2.88 -0.50
CA GLU A 95 -13.41 3.91 0.55
C GLU A 95 -12.49 5.10 0.22
N TYR A 96 -11.25 4.84 -0.18
CA TYR A 96 -10.30 5.87 -0.59
C TYR A 96 -10.79 6.70 -1.76
N GLU A 97 -11.22 6.06 -2.85
CA GLU A 97 -11.71 6.74 -4.06
C GLU A 97 -12.82 7.74 -3.70
N VAL A 98 -13.82 7.29 -2.94
CA VAL A 98 -14.91 8.14 -2.48
C VAL A 98 -14.40 9.29 -1.60
N MET A 99 -13.42 9.05 -0.73
CA MET A 99 -12.85 10.06 0.15
C MET A 99 -12.07 11.15 -0.59
N VAL A 100 -11.33 10.84 -1.66
CA VAL A 100 -10.38 11.80 -2.27
C VAL A 100 -10.76 12.31 -3.66
N THR A 101 -11.58 11.60 -4.44
CA THR A 101 -11.93 12.02 -5.80
C THR A 101 -12.66 13.36 -5.80
N VAL A 102 -12.03 14.43 -6.30
CA VAL A 102 -12.68 15.73 -6.44
C VAL A 102 -13.73 15.64 -7.56
N GLN A 103 -14.96 16.01 -7.23
CA GLN A 103 -16.07 16.05 -8.19
C GLN A 103 -16.27 17.49 -8.63
N GLU A 104 -16.11 17.76 -9.92
CA GLU A 104 -16.32 19.08 -10.53
C GLU A 104 -17.22 18.98 -11.77
N PRO A 105 -17.90 20.07 -12.16
CA PRO A 105 -18.56 20.15 -13.46
C PRO A 105 -17.61 19.84 -14.61
N ARG A 106 -18.13 19.31 -15.73
CA ARG A 106 -17.32 18.88 -16.87
C ARG A 106 -16.43 19.99 -17.41
N GLU A 107 -16.92 21.22 -17.44
CA GLU A 107 -16.20 22.42 -17.88
C GLU A 107 -14.99 22.77 -16.99
N ARG A 108 -14.98 22.27 -15.75
CA ARG A 108 -13.87 22.43 -14.80
C ARG A 108 -12.90 21.25 -14.78
N ALA A 109 -13.20 20.13 -15.43
CA ALA A 109 -12.30 18.98 -15.53
C ALA A 109 -11.12 19.24 -16.50
N THR A 110 -10.33 20.29 -16.23
CA THR A 110 -9.18 20.71 -17.04
C THR A 110 -7.96 20.91 -16.15
N MET A 111 -6.76 20.77 -16.73
CA MET A 111 -5.49 20.99 -16.03
C MET A 111 -5.37 22.40 -15.41
N TYR A 112 -6.05 23.39 -15.99
CA TYR A 112 -6.06 24.76 -15.47
C TYR A 112 -6.74 24.82 -14.10
N HIS A 113 -7.95 24.26 -13.98
CA HIS A 113 -8.71 24.26 -12.73
C HIS A 113 -8.12 23.32 -11.68
N ALA A 114 -7.36 22.30 -12.08
CA ALA A 114 -6.59 21.48 -11.15
C ALA A 114 -5.59 22.31 -10.31
N ALA A 115 -5.19 23.51 -10.76
CA ALA A 115 -4.34 24.42 -9.99
C ALA A 115 -5.03 25.06 -8.76
N ASP A 116 -6.36 24.94 -8.68
CA ASP A 116 -7.19 25.36 -7.55
C ASP A 116 -7.23 24.28 -6.44
N LEU A 117 -6.72 23.07 -6.70
CA LEU A 117 -6.71 21.95 -5.76
C LEU A 117 -5.50 21.99 -4.82
N CYS A 118 -5.48 21.06 -3.86
CA CYS A 118 -4.40 20.95 -2.88
C CYS A 118 -3.04 20.89 -3.55
N ARG A 119 -2.09 21.67 -3.02
CA ARG A 119 -0.70 21.71 -3.49
C ARG A 119 0.25 20.89 -2.63
N HIS A 120 -0.30 20.04 -1.75
CA HIS A 120 0.45 19.15 -0.86
C HIS A 120 1.54 19.86 -0.04
N CYS A 121 1.26 21.09 0.42
CA CYS A 121 2.23 21.90 1.17
C CYS A 121 2.58 21.33 2.56
N GLY A 122 1.85 20.32 3.05
CA GLY A 122 2.14 19.63 4.30
C GLY A 122 1.77 20.37 5.59
N LEU A 123 1.27 21.61 5.52
CA LEU A 123 0.92 22.43 6.70
C LEU A 123 -0.05 21.71 7.67
N CYS A 124 -1.02 20.98 7.11
CA CYS A 124 -1.99 20.22 7.89
C CYS A 124 -1.37 19.08 8.70
N ILE A 125 -0.25 18.53 8.24
CA ILE A 125 0.48 17.44 8.90
C ILE A 125 1.51 18.02 9.88
N ILE A 126 2.27 19.03 9.46
CA ILE A 126 3.40 19.55 10.24
C ILE A 126 2.92 20.49 11.36
N GLN A 127 1.94 21.35 11.07
CA GLN A 127 1.50 22.41 11.97
C GLN A 127 0.04 22.24 12.41
N GLY A 128 -0.70 21.27 11.85
CA GLY A 128 -2.11 21.06 12.15
C GLY A 128 -3.06 22.11 11.57
N VAL A 129 -2.54 23.06 10.77
CA VAL A 129 -3.30 24.16 10.15
C VAL A 129 -3.62 23.87 8.68
N ARG A 130 -4.78 24.33 8.23
CA ARG A 130 -5.21 24.16 6.83
C ARG A 130 -4.60 25.28 5.98
N GLY A 131 -3.83 24.90 4.96
CA GLY A 131 -3.36 25.84 3.95
C GLY A 131 -4.49 26.40 3.08
N GLU A 132 -4.18 27.39 2.25
CA GLU A 132 -5.14 28.07 1.37
C GLU A 132 -5.95 27.11 0.51
N PHE A 133 -5.25 26.19 -0.17
CA PHE A 133 -5.84 25.15 -1.02
C PHE A 133 -6.09 23.84 -0.28
N TYR A 134 -6.21 23.85 1.05
CA TYR A 134 -6.45 22.62 1.80
C TYR A 134 -7.76 21.97 1.37
N PRO A 135 -7.75 20.66 1.11
CA PRO A 135 -8.92 19.99 0.62
C PRO A 135 -9.94 19.85 1.74
N ARG A 136 -11.07 20.54 1.57
CA ARG A 136 -12.15 20.57 2.58
C ARG A 136 -13.02 19.31 2.53
N LYS A 137 -12.56 18.26 1.86
CA LYS A 137 -13.27 16.99 1.66
C LYS A 137 -13.07 16.01 2.82
N LEU A 138 -11.90 16.03 3.48
CA LEU A 138 -11.63 15.21 4.65
C LEU A 138 -11.96 15.99 5.94
N HIS A 139 -12.89 15.45 6.74
CA HIS A 139 -13.17 15.95 8.09
C HIS A 139 -12.08 15.47 9.06
N LYS A 140 -11.78 16.28 10.08
CA LYS A 140 -10.90 15.87 11.20
C LYS A 140 -11.69 15.01 12.17
#